data_AF-A0A384K5Q5-F1
#
_entry.id   AF-A0A384K5Q5-F1
#
_cell.length_a   1.000
_cell.length_b   1.000
_cell.length_c   1.000
_cell.angle_alpha   90.00
_cell.angle_beta   90.00
_cell.angle_gamma   90.00
#
_symmetry.space_group_name_H-M   'P 1'
#
loop_
_entity.id
_entity.type
_entity.pdbx_description
1 polymer ?
#
loop_
_entity_poly.entity_id
_entity_poly.type
_entity_poly.pdbx_seq_one_letter_code
_entity_poly.pdbx_strand_id
1 'polypeptide(L)'
;MLASRSTSTKQSSSLLISFLFLIVILTTIIYFLQISSVSFVSPTSSPNSHTSPLSSSTPSISGSLNPSSPLSKTVLFSEHPIYENLSHEYDHLWDELLPQNGGFLRVFDENMESNGNEYAEGKKGEVQKGKKHRYGITMFHSLHCLGIMRGGVQELFREMEELKMEVEELKMEKMEDDEEAESKMRRGQQKKRAGGGHGHGHDFGHIEHGDPLHWLHCFDYLRQTVLCTADGTLEPPKADSKGKENVDGMMERQCKDPEELWKLSVESFDD
;
A
#
# COMPACT_ATOMS: atom_id res chain seq x y z
N MET A 1 -33.05 -10.26 68.51
CA MET A 1 -31.70 -9.66 68.37
C MET A 1 -31.37 -9.61 66.89
N LEU A 2 -31.18 -8.41 66.34
CA LEU A 2 -30.96 -8.17 64.91
C LEU A 2 -29.55 -8.62 64.50
N ALA A 3 -29.44 -9.50 63.51
CA ALA A 3 -28.17 -9.88 62.90
C ALA A 3 -27.82 -8.87 61.79
N SER A 4 -26.84 -8.01 62.06
CA SER A 4 -26.19 -7.16 61.07
C SER A 4 -25.01 -7.92 60.46
N ARG A 5 -25.13 -8.40 59.21
CA ARG A 5 -23.97 -8.76 58.37
C ARG A 5 -24.40 -9.12 56.95
N SER A 6 -24.15 -8.25 55.97
CA SER A 6 -23.83 -8.61 54.56
C SER A 6 -23.81 -7.39 53.62
N THR A 7 -23.10 -6.32 53.98
CA THR A 7 -22.83 -5.19 53.06
C THR A 7 -21.34 -4.91 52.90
N SER A 8 -20.53 -5.24 53.91
CA SER A 8 -19.08 -5.00 53.94
C SER A 8 -18.27 -5.83 52.92
N THR A 9 -18.65 -7.09 52.65
CA THR A 9 -17.89 -7.97 51.74
C THR A 9 -18.03 -7.58 50.26
N LYS A 10 -19.22 -7.17 49.80
CA LYS A 10 -19.44 -6.75 48.40
C LYS A 10 -18.72 -5.44 48.06
N GLN A 11 -18.71 -4.50 49.00
CA GLN A 11 -18.00 -3.23 48.84
C GLN A 11 -16.48 -3.44 48.80
N SER A 12 -15.96 -4.35 49.63
CA SER A 12 -14.53 -4.72 49.60
C SER A 12 -14.14 -5.38 48.27
N SER A 13 -14.96 -6.28 47.72
CA SER A 13 -14.68 -6.92 46.42
C SER A 13 -14.72 -5.92 45.25
N SER A 14 -15.65 -4.97 45.24
CA SER A 14 -15.72 -3.95 44.19
C SER A 14 -14.51 -3.00 44.20
N LEU A 15 -14.03 -2.63 45.40
CA LEU A 15 -12.83 -1.79 45.54
C LEU A 15 -11.57 -2.53 45.12
N LEU A 16 -11.46 -3.83 45.41
CA LEU A 16 -10.35 -4.66 44.96
C LEU A 16 -10.31 -4.78 43.43
N ILE A 17 -11.45 -5.00 42.80
CA ILE A 17 -11.53 -5.08 41.32
C ILE A 17 -11.12 -3.74 40.71
N SER A 18 -11.64 -2.62 41.20
CA SER A 18 -11.27 -1.29 40.71
C SER A 18 -9.78 -0.99 40.88
N PHE A 19 -9.17 -1.44 41.99
CA PHE A 19 -7.75 -1.27 42.25
C PHE A 19 -6.88 -2.11 41.29
N LEU A 20 -7.29 -3.34 40.99
CA LEU A 20 -6.60 -4.19 40.01
C LEU A 20 -6.66 -3.61 38.60
N PHE A 21 -7.81 -3.07 38.18
CA PHE A 21 -7.92 -2.38 36.89
C PHE A 21 -7.00 -1.16 36.80
N LEU A 22 -6.93 -0.36 37.87
CA LEU A 22 -6.08 0.82 37.91
C LEU A 22 -4.59 0.45 37.86
N ILE A 23 -4.18 -0.64 38.52
CA ILE A 23 -2.82 -1.16 38.41
C ILE A 23 -2.49 -1.57 36.97
N VAL A 24 -3.38 -2.29 36.28
CA VAL A 24 -3.16 -2.71 34.89
C VAL A 24 -3.04 -1.52 33.94
N ILE A 25 -3.85 -0.47 34.14
CA ILE A 25 -3.77 0.76 33.36
C ILE A 25 -2.45 1.49 33.63
N LEU A 26 -2.03 1.60 34.89
CA LEU A 26 -0.76 2.25 35.23
C LEU A 26 0.44 1.49 34.69
N THR A 27 0.46 0.15 34.79
CA THR A 27 1.58 -0.66 34.29
C THR A 27 1.67 -0.62 32.77
N THR A 28 0.54 -0.61 32.06
CA THR A 28 0.52 -0.46 30.60
C THR A 28 1.01 0.93 30.18
N ILE A 29 0.58 2.01 30.84
CA ILE A 29 1.07 3.36 30.57
C ILE A 29 2.58 3.45 30.81
N ILE A 30 3.09 2.92 31.94
CA ILE A 30 4.53 2.91 32.24
C ILE A 30 5.30 2.12 31.18
N TYR A 31 4.78 0.98 30.73
CA TYR A 31 5.41 0.17 29.67
C TYR A 31 5.50 0.94 28.34
N PHE A 32 4.43 1.64 27.94
CA PHE A 32 4.45 2.48 26.75
C PHE A 32 5.42 3.66 26.88
N LEU A 33 5.46 4.32 28.05
CA LEU A 33 6.41 5.40 28.32
C LEU A 33 7.86 4.91 28.28
N GLN A 34 8.12 3.69 28.77
CA GLN A 34 9.44 3.05 28.71
C GLN A 34 9.84 2.73 27.27
N ILE A 35 8.93 2.19 26.45
CA ILE A 35 9.17 1.95 25.01
C ILE A 35 9.50 3.25 24.27
N SER A 36 8.79 4.34 24.55
CA SER A 36 9.09 5.65 23.94
C SER A 36 10.38 6.30 24.45
N SER A 37 10.93 5.83 25.58
CA SER A 37 12.19 6.33 26.16
C SER A 37 13.42 5.51 25.76
N VAL A 38 13.25 4.42 24.98
CA VAL A 38 14.38 3.74 24.36
C VAL A 38 14.86 4.59 23.19
N SER A 39 15.57 5.66 23.52
CA SER A 39 16.35 6.44 22.56
C SER A 39 17.26 5.47 21.80
N PHE A 40 17.09 5.42 20.48
CA PHE A 40 18.08 4.85 19.58
C PHE A 40 19.43 5.51 19.91
N VAL A 41 20.32 4.75 20.54
CA VAL A 41 21.73 5.12 20.64
C VAL A 41 22.26 5.06 19.21
N SER A 42 22.30 6.21 18.54
CA SER A 42 23.00 6.34 17.27
C SER A 42 24.47 5.94 17.51
N PRO A 43 25.02 4.95 16.79
CA PRO A 43 26.44 4.65 16.91
C PRO A 43 27.23 5.83 16.35
N THR A 44 28.14 6.35 17.17
CA THR A 44 29.09 7.41 16.86
C THR A 44 29.91 7.04 15.62
N SER A 45 29.67 7.69 14.49
CA SER A 45 30.55 7.61 13.33
C SER A 45 31.79 8.47 13.57
N SER A 46 32.89 7.84 13.98
CA SER A 46 34.22 8.45 13.95
C SER A 46 34.74 8.47 12.51
N PRO A 47 35.38 9.55 12.04
CA PRO A 47 35.90 9.64 10.67
C PRO A 47 37.25 8.91 10.58
N ASN A 48 37.24 7.63 10.22
CA ASN A 48 38.46 6.94 9.82
C ASN A 48 38.59 6.94 8.30
N SER A 49 39.52 7.76 7.83
CA SER A 49 40.10 7.72 6.51
C SER A 49 40.81 6.38 6.27
N HIS A 50 40.14 5.48 5.55
CA HIS A 50 40.79 4.34 4.92
C HIS A 50 40.79 4.51 3.41
N THR A 51 41.90 5.04 2.91
CA THR A 51 42.36 4.81 1.54
C THR A 51 42.61 3.32 1.38
N SER A 52 41.95 2.65 0.44
CA SER A 52 42.40 1.39 -0.13
C SER A 52 41.80 1.14 -1.51
N PRO A 53 42.49 0.37 -2.38
CA PRO A 53 42.44 0.55 -3.82
C PRO A 53 41.61 -0.52 -4.55
N LEU A 54 41.19 -0.15 -5.77
CA LEU A 54 41.07 -0.98 -6.98
C LEU A 54 40.10 -2.17 -7.00
N SER A 55 39.16 -2.07 -7.94
CA SER A 55 38.58 -3.16 -8.75
C SER A 55 37.67 -4.18 -8.05
N SER A 56 36.37 -3.90 -8.09
CA SER A 56 35.38 -4.95 -8.34
C SER A 56 34.51 -4.52 -9.53
N SER A 57 34.64 -5.25 -10.62
CA SER A 57 33.84 -5.09 -11.83
C SER A 57 32.38 -5.38 -11.49
N THR A 58 31.60 -4.32 -11.34
CA THR A 58 30.15 -4.36 -11.37
C THR A 58 29.72 -5.03 -12.67
N PRO A 59 28.79 -6.02 -12.67
CA PRO A 59 28.24 -6.54 -13.92
C PRO A 59 27.70 -5.35 -14.72
N SER A 60 28.06 -5.27 -16.00
CA SER A 60 27.82 -4.08 -16.82
C SER A 60 26.32 -3.94 -17.12
N ILE A 61 25.59 -3.39 -16.15
CA ILE A 61 24.26 -2.83 -16.31
C ILE A 61 24.38 -1.74 -17.38
N SER A 62 23.58 -1.82 -18.43
CA SER A 62 23.60 -0.86 -19.53
C SER A 62 23.49 0.56 -18.99
N GLY A 63 24.35 1.49 -19.46
CA GLY A 63 24.43 2.87 -18.94
C GLY A 63 23.14 3.68 -19.02
N SER A 64 22.12 3.18 -19.74
CA SER A 64 20.76 3.70 -19.79
C SER A 64 19.93 3.49 -18.51
N LEU A 65 20.38 2.63 -17.59
CA LEU A 65 19.73 2.38 -16.30
C LEU A 65 20.34 3.24 -15.17
N ASN A 66 21.26 4.13 -15.52
CA ASN A 66 21.79 5.11 -14.59
C ASN A 66 20.75 6.23 -14.37
N PRO A 67 20.33 6.52 -13.11
CA PRO A 67 19.40 7.60 -12.81
C PRO A 67 19.90 9.01 -13.21
N SER A 68 21.16 9.14 -13.61
CA SER A 68 21.75 10.37 -14.16
C SER A 68 21.88 10.39 -15.69
N SER A 69 21.24 9.45 -16.40
CA SER A 69 21.30 9.37 -17.87
C SER A 69 20.74 10.66 -18.52
N PRO A 70 21.44 11.26 -19.50
CA PRO A 70 21.04 12.51 -20.18
C PRO A 70 19.82 12.35 -21.11
N LEU A 71 19.17 11.19 -21.13
CA LEU A 71 18.03 10.90 -21.98
C LEU A 71 16.70 11.21 -21.27
N SER A 72 16.58 12.41 -20.71
CA SER A 72 15.30 12.91 -20.19
C SER A 72 14.51 13.57 -21.33
N LYS A 73 13.18 13.38 -21.30
CA LYS A 73 12.25 14.07 -22.20
C LYS A 73 11.27 14.88 -21.37
N THR A 74 10.96 16.09 -21.81
CA THR A 74 9.87 16.86 -21.20
C THR A 74 8.54 16.25 -21.62
N VAL A 75 7.67 15.99 -20.65
CA VAL A 75 6.31 15.50 -20.86
C VAL A 75 5.35 16.47 -20.19
N LEU A 76 4.28 16.84 -20.89
CA LEU A 76 3.18 17.60 -20.31
C LEU A 76 2.15 16.61 -19.80
N PHE A 77 1.69 16.78 -18.56
CA PHE A 77 0.60 15.98 -18.02
C PHE A 77 -0.73 16.54 -18.51
N SER A 78 -1.62 15.64 -18.89
CA SER A 78 -2.98 15.95 -19.34
C SER A 78 -3.93 14.87 -18.85
N GLU A 79 -5.22 15.18 -18.80
CA GLU A 79 -6.26 14.18 -18.54
C GLU A 79 -6.31 13.17 -19.69
N HIS A 80 -6.55 11.91 -19.35
CA HIS A 80 -6.70 10.84 -20.32
C HIS A 80 -7.99 10.07 -20.00
N PRO A 81 -9.15 10.47 -20.55
CA PRO A 81 -10.44 9.86 -20.22
C PRO A 81 -10.49 8.32 -20.37
N ILE A 82 -9.67 7.76 -21.26
CA ILE A 82 -9.54 6.31 -21.48
C ILE A 82 -8.84 5.56 -20.32
N TYR A 83 -7.99 6.24 -19.56
CA TYR A 83 -7.34 5.72 -18.35
C TYR A 83 -8.13 6.07 -17.07
N GLU A 84 -9.07 7.01 -17.17
CA GLU A 84 -9.94 7.47 -16.08
C GLU A 84 -11.28 6.73 -16.08
N ASN A 85 -11.25 5.42 -16.32
CA ASN A 85 -12.45 4.62 -16.52
C ASN A 85 -12.31 3.19 -15.95
N LEU A 86 -13.39 2.68 -15.37
CA LEU A 86 -13.51 1.30 -14.86
C LEU A 86 -14.09 0.29 -15.84
N SER A 87 -14.52 0.71 -17.04
CA SER A 87 -15.02 -0.23 -18.04
C SER A 87 -13.93 -1.25 -18.39
N HIS A 88 -14.32 -2.52 -18.42
CA HIS A 88 -13.48 -3.62 -18.89
C HIS A 88 -13.01 -3.43 -20.35
N GLU A 89 -13.70 -2.58 -21.13
CA GLU A 89 -13.27 -2.19 -22.48
C GLU A 89 -11.83 -1.66 -22.50
N TYR A 90 -11.39 -0.99 -21.43
CA TYR A 90 -10.08 -0.34 -21.36
C TYR A 90 -9.02 -1.16 -20.61
N ASP A 91 -9.31 -2.39 -20.18
CA ASP A 91 -8.36 -3.20 -19.41
C ASP A 91 -7.06 -3.47 -20.20
N HIS A 92 -7.18 -3.66 -21.51
CA HIS A 92 -6.04 -3.84 -22.41
C HIS A 92 -5.04 -2.67 -22.36
N LEU A 93 -5.51 -1.43 -22.16
CA LEU A 93 -4.64 -0.25 -22.06
C LEU A 93 -3.73 -0.31 -20.83
N TRP A 94 -4.16 -1.00 -19.78
CA TRP A 94 -3.38 -1.22 -18.55
C TRP A 94 -2.44 -2.40 -18.69
N ASP A 95 -2.87 -3.47 -19.36
CA ASP A 95 -2.01 -4.63 -19.67
C ASP A 95 -0.84 -4.24 -20.58
N GLU A 96 -1.09 -3.37 -21.56
CA GLU A 96 -0.09 -2.90 -22.52
C GLU A 96 0.96 -1.95 -21.93
N LEU A 97 0.78 -1.47 -20.68
CA LEU A 97 1.81 -0.71 -19.95
C LEU A 97 3.02 -1.59 -19.61
N LEU A 98 2.84 -2.91 -19.63
CA LEU A 98 3.90 -3.88 -19.41
C LEU A 98 4.37 -4.42 -20.76
N PRO A 99 5.70 -4.53 -20.99
CA PRO A 99 6.21 -5.21 -22.18
C PRO A 99 5.90 -6.71 -22.09
N GLN A 100 5.97 -7.41 -23.22
CA GLN A 100 5.62 -8.85 -23.31
C GLN A 100 6.39 -9.75 -22.32
N ASN A 101 7.59 -9.33 -21.90
CA ASN A 101 8.40 -10.03 -20.90
C ASN A 101 8.02 -9.68 -19.45
N GLY A 102 6.98 -8.87 -19.22
CA GLY A 102 6.48 -8.41 -17.92
C GLY A 102 7.36 -7.37 -17.21
N GLY A 103 8.31 -6.76 -17.91
CA GLY A 103 9.25 -5.79 -17.33
C GLY A 103 10.46 -6.41 -16.63
N PHE A 104 10.78 -7.68 -16.93
CA PHE A 104 11.89 -8.39 -16.30
C PHE A 104 13.18 -8.39 -17.14
N LEU A 105 14.31 -8.11 -16.51
CA LEU A 105 15.65 -8.31 -17.07
C LEU A 105 16.18 -9.69 -16.67
N ARG A 106 16.72 -10.45 -17.63
CA ARG A 106 17.42 -11.72 -17.35
C ARG A 106 18.91 -11.44 -17.20
N VAL A 107 19.43 -11.70 -16.01
CA VAL A 107 20.87 -11.60 -15.71
C VAL A 107 21.43 -13.00 -15.57
N PHE A 108 22.60 -13.22 -16.17
CA PHE A 108 23.34 -14.47 -16.07
C PHE A 108 24.38 -14.31 -14.98
N ASP A 109 24.37 -15.19 -14.00
CA ASP A 109 25.45 -15.22 -13.02
C ASP A 109 26.59 -16.09 -13.58
N GLU A 110 27.65 -15.42 -14.05
CA GLU A 110 28.85 -16.08 -14.56
C GLU A 110 29.81 -16.49 -13.42
N ASN A 111 29.55 -16.05 -12.18
CA ASN A 111 30.43 -16.25 -11.04
C ASN A 111 29.92 -17.32 -10.06
N MET A 112 29.86 -18.57 -10.53
CA MET A 112 30.34 -19.67 -9.69
C MET A 112 31.72 -20.04 -10.20
N GLU A 113 32.70 -19.18 -9.93
CA GLU A 113 34.09 -19.63 -9.93
C GLU A 113 34.16 -20.80 -8.96
N SER A 114 34.51 -21.95 -9.50
CA SER A 114 34.93 -23.11 -8.76
C SER A 114 36.03 -22.69 -7.78
N ASN A 115 35.67 -22.42 -6.53
CA ASN A 115 36.57 -22.74 -5.42
C ASN A 115 36.75 -24.25 -5.49
N GLY A 116 37.75 -24.65 -6.27
CA GLY A 116 38.16 -26.01 -6.50
C GLY A 116 38.71 -26.56 -5.19
N ASN A 117 37.81 -27.09 -4.37
CA ASN A 117 38.17 -28.11 -3.42
C ASN A 117 38.47 -29.35 -4.27
N GLU A 118 39.75 -29.54 -4.53
CA GLU A 118 40.34 -30.75 -5.09
C GLU A 118 39.74 -32.00 -4.41
N TYR A 119 39.45 -33.03 -5.20
CA TYR A 119 38.84 -34.33 -4.87
C TYR A 119 37.30 -34.44 -4.88
N ALA A 120 36.74 -34.53 -6.08
CA ALA A 120 35.62 -35.42 -6.33
C ALA A 120 35.76 -36.07 -7.72
N GLU A 121 36.20 -37.34 -7.76
CA GLU A 121 36.06 -38.20 -8.93
C GLU A 121 34.56 -38.43 -9.21
N GLY A 122 34.04 -37.79 -10.25
CA GLY A 122 32.64 -37.98 -10.63
C GLY A 122 32.27 -37.32 -11.95
N LYS A 123 32.22 -38.14 -13.01
CA LYS A 123 31.56 -37.91 -14.33
C LYS A 123 31.92 -36.63 -15.10
N LYS A 124 32.76 -36.81 -16.12
CA LYS A 124 32.85 -35.93 -17.29
C LYS A 124 31.45 -35.68 -17.89
N GLY A 125 31.03 -34.42 -18.00
CA GLY A 125 30.12 -34.00 -19.07
C GLY A 125 28.98 -33.04 -18.75
N GLU A 126 28.83 -32.51 -17.53
CA GLU A 126 27.80 -31.50 -17.26
C GLU A 126 28.43 -30.12 -17.10
N VAL A 127 28.33 -29.30 -18.14
CA VAL A 127 28.60 -27.86 -18.05
C VAL A 127 27.59 -27.31 -17.03
N GLN A 128 28.06 -26.86 -15.87
CA GLN A 128 27.22 -26.15 -14.90
C GLN A 128 26.75 -24.86 -15.58
N LYS A 129 25.56 -24.91 -16.17
CA LYS A 129 24.92 -23.79 -16.83
C LYS A 129 24.59 -22.78 -15.74
N GLY A 130 25.27 -21.63 -15.74
CA GLY A 130 25.07 -20.56 -14.75
C GLY A 130 23.58 -20.29 -14.51
N LYS A 131 23.21 -20.05 -13.25
CA LYS A 131 21.81 -19.75 -12.89
C LYS A 131 21.40 -18.44 -13.56
N LYS A 132 20.23 -18.45 -14.20
CA LYS A 132 19.63 -17.25 -14.78
C LYS A 132 18.63 -16.69 -13.79
N HIS A 133 18.86 -15.47 -13.34
CA HIS A 133 17.97 -14.79 -12.41
C HIS A 133 17.17 -13.70 -13.15
N ARG A 134 15.91 -13.51 -12.73
CA ARG A 134 15.02 -12.50 -13.29
C ARG A 134 14.90 -11.33 -12.33
N TYR A 135 15.39 -10.16 -12.75
CA TYR A 135 15.23 -8.92 -12.00
C TYR A 135 14.04 -8.15 -12.56
N GLY A 136 13.23 -7.57 -11.69
CA GLY A 136 12.16 -6.65 -12.08
C GLY A 136 12.71 -5.24 -12.26
N ILE A 137 12.20 -4.48 -13.21
CA ILE A 137 12.45 -3.03 -13.26
C ILE A 137 11.35 -2.35 -12.46
N THR A 138 11.73 -1.51 -11.49
CA THR A 138 10.81 -0.86 -10.55
C THR A 138 9.66 -0.14 -11.25
N MET A 139 9.92 0.62 -12.31
CA MET A 139 8.86 1.30 -13.08
C MET A 139 7.76 0.34 -13.53
N PHE A 140 8.10 -0.82 -14.10
CA PHE A 140 7.11 -1.79 -14.56
C PHE A 140 6.42 -2.48 -13.38
N HIS A 141 7.14 -2.77 -12.29
CA HIS A 141 6.51 -3.33 -11.10
C HIS A 141 5.49 -2.36 -10.48
N SER A 142 5.80 -1.06 -10.43
CA SER A 142 4.87 -0.01 -9.98
C SER A 142 3.63 0.08 -10.87
N LEU A 143 3.78 0.02 -12.19
CA LEU A 143 2.64 0.02 -13.13
C LEU A 143 1.78 -1.25 -12.97
N HIS A 144 2.41 -2.41 -12.78
CA HIS A 144 1.70 -3.66 -12.52
C HIS A 144 0.85 -3.59 -11.25
N CYS A 145 1.42 -3.10 -10.14
CA CYS A 145 0.70 -2.92 -8.88
C CYS A 145 -0.44 -1.89 -9.02
N LEU A 146 -0.22 -0.80 -9.76
CA LEU A 146 -1.27 0.18 -10.05
C LEU A 146 -2.43 -0.43 -10.84
N GLY A 147 -2.13 -1.25 -11.84
CA GLY A 147 -3.14 -2.02 -12.59
C GLY A 147 -3.92 -2.99 -11.71
N ILE A 148 -3.25 -3.71 -10.79
CA ILE A 148 -3.92 -4.58 -9.80
C ILE A 148 -4.85 -3.76 -8.91
N MET A 149 -4.40 -2.62 -8.40
CA MET A 149 -5.23 -1.75 -7.57
C MET A 149 -6.47 -1.27 -8.34
N ARG A 150 -6.31 -0.85 -9.61
CA ARG A 150 -7.45 -0.49 -10.46
C ARG A 150 -8.42 -1.65 -10.61
N GLY A 151 -7.92 -2.86 -10.91
CA GLY A 151 -8.76 -4.06 -11.04
C GLY A 151 -9.50 -4.42 -9.75
N GLY A 152 -8.87 -4.23 -8.59
CA GLY A 152 -9.54 -4.40 -7.30
C GLY A 152 -10.68 -3.40 -7.10
N VAL A 153 -10.48 -2.13 -7.47
CA VAL A 153 -11.54 -1.13 -7.39
C VAL A 153 -12.65 -1.39 -8.41
N GLN A 154 -12.29 -1.82 -9.63
CA GLN A 154 -13.25 -2.21 -10.67
C GLN A 154 -14.23 -3.27 -10.16
N GLU A 155 -13.72 -4.31 -9.49
CA GLU A 155 -14.54 -5.38 -8.93
C GLU A 155 -15.43 -4.89 -7.78
N LEU A 156 -14.89 -4.08 -6.87
CA LEU A 156 -15.67 -3.49 -5.77
C LEU A 156 -16.84 -2.63 -6.28
N PHE A 157 -16.62 -1.85 -7.34
CA PHE A 157 -17.68 -1.03 -7.94
C PHE A 157 -18.77 -1.89 -8.59
N ARG A 158 -18.39 -3.01 -9.22
CA ARG A 158 -19.35 -3.98 -9.78
C ARG A 158 -20.25 -4.55 -8.69
N GLU A 159 -19.66 -5.05 -7.60
CA GLU A 159 -20.41 -5.59 -6.46
C GLU A 159 -21.31 -4.54 -5.81
N MET A 160 -20.82 -3.31 -5.66
CA MET A 160 -21.60 -2.22 -5.07
C MET A 160 -22.83 -1.84 -5.91
N GLU A 161 -22.70 -1.79 -7.24
CA GLU A 161 -23.83 -1.45 -8.12
C GLU A 161 -24.85 -2.60 -8.18
N GLU A 162 -24.39 -3.86 -8.17
CA GLU A 162 -25.28 -5.03 -8.05
C GLU A 162 -26.10 -4.98 -6.76
N LEU A 163 -25.45 -4.78 -5.61
CA LEU A 163 -26.12 -4.64 -4.32
C LEU A 163 -27.08 -3.44 -4.29
N LYS A 164 -26.71 -2.33 -4.94
CA LYS A 164 -27.57 -1.15 -5.01
C LYS A 164 -28.84 -1.44 -5.80
N MET A 165 -28.77 -2.17 -6.91
CA MET A 165 -29.97 -2.60 -7.65
C MET A 165 -30.85 -3.53 -6.80
N GLU A 166 -30.27 -4.50 -6.11
CA GLU A 166 -31.03 -5.39 -5.20
C GLU A 166 -31.72 -4.62 -4.07
N VAL A 167 -31.03 -3.64 -3.47
CA VAL A 167 -31.61 -2.80 -2.42
C VAL A 167 -32.72 -1.90 -2.96
N GLU A 168 -32.58 -1.34 -4.16
CA GLU A 168 -33.64 -0.55 -4.78
C GLU A 168 -34.84 -1.42 -5.17
N GLU A 169 -34.65 -2.65 -5.65
CA GLU A 169 -35.74 -3.61 -5.90
C GLU A 169 -36.51 -3.94 -4.61
N LEU A 170 -35.80 -4.28 -3.53
CA LEU A 170 -36.41 -4.52 -2.22
C LEU A 170 -37.14 -3.29 -1.65
N LYS A 171 -36.65 -2.08 -1.95
CA LYS A 171 -37.36 -0.84 -1.56
C LYS A 171 -38.64 -0.67 -2.37
N MET A 172 -38.66 -1.00 -3.65
CA MET A 172 -39.85 -0.91 -4.49
C MET A 172 -40.91 -1.93 -4.06
N GLU A 173 -40.53 -3.18 -3.80
CA GLU A 173 -41.44 -4.21 -3.26
C GLU A 173 -42.02 -3.80 -1.90
N LYS A 174 -41.18 -3.25 -1.00
CA LYS A 174 -41.64 -2.77 0.30
C LYS A 174 -42.55 -1.54 0.20
N MET A 175 -42.38 -0.69 -0.82
CA MET A 175 -43.30 0.43 -1.07
C MET A 175 -44.65 -0.04 -1.59
N GLU A 176 -44.74 -1.17 -2.31
CA GLU A 176 -46.03 -1.78 -2.70
C GLU A 176 -46.78 -2.33 -1.47
N ASP A 177 -46.07 -3.00 -0.55
CA ASP A 177 -46.64 -3.48 0.72
C ASP A 177 -47.04 -2.32 1.68
N ASP A 178 -46.19 -1.28 1.76
CA ASP A 178 -46.44 -0.10 2.57
C ASP A 178 -47.54 0.79 1.96
N GLU A 179 -47.75 0.85 0.64
CA GLU A 179 -48.93 1.52 0.04
C GLU A 179 -50.23 0.76 0.36
N GLU A 180 -50.24 -0.57 0.41
CA GLU A 180 -51.40 -1.34 0.88
C GLU A 180 -51.71 -1.05 2.36
N ALA A 181 -50.67 -0.95 3.19
CA ALA A 181 -50.79 -0.60 4.61
C ALA A 181 -51.15 0.89 4.84
N GLU A 182 -50.62 1.81 4.03
CA GLU A 182 -50.90 3.25 4.08
C GLU A 182 -52.29 3.57 3.53
N SER A 183 -52.83 2.78 2.59
CA SER A 183 -54.25 2.89 2.17
C SER A 183 -55.22 2.59 3.32
N LYS A 184 -54.84 1.66 4.23
CA LYS A 184 -55.58 1.34 5.46
C LYS A 184 -55.34 2.37 6.56
N MET A 185 -54.17 3.03 6.59
CA MET A 185 -53.79 4.01 7.61
C MET A 185 -54.08 5.49 7.24
N ARG A 186 -54.34 5.83 5.96
CA ARG A 186 -54.76 7.18 5.51
C ARG A 186 -56.14 7.63 5.96
N ARG A 187 -56.90 6.80 6.70
CA ARG A 187 -58.04 7.27 7.51
C ARG A 187 -57.64 7.84 8.87
N GLY A 188 -56.36 7.76 9.25
CA GLY A 188 -55.85 8.23 10.52
C GLY A 188 -54.53 8.96 10.38
N GLN A 189 -54.58 10.28 10.55
CA GLN A 189 -53.52 11.03 11.22
C GLN A 189 -52.33 11.51 10.36
N GLN A 190 -52.60 12.61 9.66
CA GLN A 190 -51.62 13.59 9.20
C GLN A 190 -50.96 14.31 10.39
N LYS A 191 -49.69 14.04 10.73
CA LYS A 191 -48.75 15.05 11.32
C LYS A 191 -47.32 14.55 11.62
N LYS A 192 -46.36 15.35 11.12
CA LYS A 192 -45.00 15.68 11.62
C LYS A 192 -43.78 14.89 11.08
N ARG A 193 -42.92 15.64 10.39
CA ARG A 193 -41.54 15.34 9.97
C ARG A 193 -40.52 16.07 10.85
N ALA A 194 -39.27 15.58 10.79
CA ALA A 194 -37.94 16.12 11.20
C ALA A 194 -37.27 15.25 12.29
N GLY A 195 -35.99 14.84 12.23
CA GLY A 195 -34.89 15.12 11.30
C GLY A 195 -33.69 14.19 11.59
N GLY A 196 -32.79 14.03 10.63
CA GLY A 196 -31.65 13.10 10.64
C GLY A 196 -30.36 13.69 11.23
N GLY A 197 -29.53 12.82 11.81
CA GLY A 197 -28.28 13.13 12.49
C GLY A 197 -27.07 13.29 11.55
N HIS A 198 -26.04 13.98 12.05
CA HIS A 198 -24.74 14.18 11.38
C HIS A 198 -23.66 13.40 12.13
N GLY A 199 -22.84 12.63 11.41
CA GLY A 199 -21.60 12.01 11.89
C GLY A 199 -20.38 12.79 11.42
N HIS A 200 -19.41 13.00 12.30
CA HIS A 200 -18.12 13.64 12.02
C HIS A 200 -17.10 12.63 11.49
N GLY A 201 -16.55 12.88 10.30
CA GLY A 201 -15.39 12.19 9.72
C GLY A 201 -14.26 13.18 9.44
N HIS A 202 -13.03 12.72 9.64
CA HIS A 202 -11.79 13.53 9.65
C HIS A 202 -11.48 14.14 8.27
N ASP A 203 -11.11 15.42 8.30
CA ASP A 203 -10.77 16.28 7.16
C ASP A 203 -9.37 15.98 6.62
N PHE A 204 -9.29 15.46 5.40
CA PHE A 204 -8.10 15.46 4.56
C PHE A 204 -8.53 15.80 3.13
N GLY A 205 -8.71 17.09 2.84
CA GLY A 205 -8.55 17.65 1.50
C GLY A 205 -9.62 17.34 0.45
N HIS A 206 -10.68 18.16 0.47
CA HIS A 206 -11.62 18.54 -0.60
C HIS A 206 -12.96 17.78 -0.75
N ILE A 207 -13.99 18.63 -0.75
CA ILE A 207 -15.45 18.45 -0.60
C ILE A 207 -16.12 17.86 -1.87
N GLU A 208 -15.52 16.87 -2.55
CA GLU A 208 -16.17 16.19 -3.71
C GLU A 208 -16.00 14.67 -3.72
N HIS A 209 -15.97 14.01 -2.55
CA HIS A 209 -15.93 12.54 -2.44
C HIS A 209 -17.25 11.82 -2.78
N GLY A 210 -18.07 12.39 -3.66
CA GLY A 210 -19.32 11.80 -4.13
C GLY A 210 -19.30 11.41 -5.61
N ASP A 211 -18.33 11.88 -6.39
CA ASP A 211 -18.22 11.56 -7.80
C ASP A 211 -17.17 10.46 -8.03
N PRO A 212 -17.54 9.27 -8.54
CA PRO A 212 -16.61 8.24 -8.98
C PRO A 212 -15.52 8.77 -9.93
N LEU A 213 -15.77 9.87 -10.66
CA LEU A 213 -14.78 10.51 -11.53
C LEU A 213 -13.58 11.11 -10.76
N HIS A 214 -13.74 11.49 -9.48
CA HIS A 214 -12.67 12.19 -8.75
C HIS A 214 -11.46 11.30 -8.40
N TRP A 215 -11.63 10.01 -8.20
CA TRP A 215 -10.47 9.15 -7.88
C TRP A 215 -9.91 8.46 -9.14
N LEU A 216 -10.66 8.44 -10.24
CA LEU A 216 -10.22 7.83 -11.51
C LEU A 216 -9.09 8.62 -12.17
N HIS A 217 -9.14 9.95 -12.14
CA HIS A 217 -8.01 10.77 -12.59
C HIS A 217 -6.74 10.56 -11.74
N CYS A 218 -6.88 10.15 -10.47
CA CYS A 218 -5.71 9.84 -9.63
C CYS A 218 -4.96 8.61 -10.16
N PHE A 219 -5.67 7.59 -10.67
CA PHE A 219 -5.03 6.44 -11.30
C PHE A 219 -4.23 6.84 -12.56
N ASP A 220 -4.80 7.70 -13.40
CA ASP A 220 -4.06 8.21 -14.56
C ASP A 220 -2.88 9.11 -14.15
N TYR A 221 -3.07 10.00 -13.16
CA TYR A 221 -2.00 10.84 -12.63
C TYR A 221 -0.83 10.02 -12.07
N LEU A 222 -1.12 8.96 -11.31
CA LEU A 222 -0.11 8.04 -10.79
C LEU A 222 0.60 7.28 -11.92
N ARG A 223 -0.14 6.80 -12.93
CA ARG A 223 0.42 6.18 -14.13
C ARG A 223 1.40 7.12 -14.83
N GLN A 224 1.00 8.37 -15.05
CA GLN A 224 1.85 9.41 -15.65
C GLN A 224 3.09 9.70 -14.79
N THR A 225 2.93 9.78 -13.46
CA THR A 225 4.04 10.01 -12.51
C THR A 225 5.06 8.87 -12.54
N VAL A 226 4.61 7.61 -12.54
CA VAL A 226 5.49 6.43 -12.63
C VAL A 226 6.25 6.42 -13.96
N LEU A 227 5.57 6.73 -15.08
CA LEU A 227 6.22 6.79 -16.40
C LEU A 227 7.17 7.99 -16.54
N CYS A 228 6.87 9.12 -15.89
CA CYS A 228 7.70 10.32 -15.91
C CYS A 228 8.97 10.15 -15.07
N THR A 229 8.86 9.51 -13.91
CA THR A 229 10.01 9.23 -13.03
C THR A 229 10.86 8.08 -13.58
N ALA A 230 10.24 7.11 -14.25
CA ALA A 230 10.88 5.99 -14.93
C ALA A 230 11.95 5.30 -14.07
N ASP A 231 11.62 4.98 -12.82
CA ASP A 231 12.57 4.35 -11.88
C ASP A 231 13.12 3.04 -12.46
N GLY A 232 14.39 3.08 -12.86
CA GLY A 232 15.13 1.98 -13.46
C GLY A 232 15.75 1.00 -12.45
N THR A 233 15.50 1.18 -11.15
CA THR A 233 16.06 0.32 -10.09
C THR A 233 15.70 -1.15 -10.35
N LEU A 234 16.72 -2.01 -10.28
CA LEU A 234 16.57 -3.45 -10.48
C LEU A 234 16.24 -4.13 -9.16
N GLU A 235 15.04 -4.70 -9.11
CA GLU A 235 14.54 -5.42 -7.95
C GLU A 235 14.91 -6.91 -8.05
N PRO A 236 15.58 -7.48 -7.04
CA PRO A 236 16.07 -8.84 -7.10
C PRO A 236 14.94 -9.87 -7.03
N PRO A 237 15.14 -11.07 -7.61
CA PRO A 237 14.22 -12.17 -7.40
C PRO A 237 14.33 -12.69 -5.95
N LYS A 238 13.18 -13.05 -5.39
CA LYS A 238 13.03 -13.72 -4.11
C LYS A 238 12.19 -14.97 -4.31
N ALA A 239 12.75 -16.11 -3.94
CA ALA A 239 12.04 -17.37 -3.97
C ALA A 239 11.01 -17.43 -2.83
N ASP A 240 9.78 -17.80 -3.17
CA ASP A 240 8.77 -18.15 -2.17
C ASP A 240 9.02 -19.54 -1.55
N SER A 241 8.15 -19.94 -0.61
CA SER A 241 8.23 -21.25 0.06
C SER A 241 8.11 -22.45 -0.88
N LYS A 242 7.64 -22.23 -2.12
CA LYS A 242 7.51 -23.25 -3.17
C LYS A 242 8.64 -23.18 -4.20
N GLY A 243 9.62 -22.28 -4.00
CA GLY A 243 10.76 -22.09 -4.90
C GLY A 243 10.44 -21.27 -6.15
N LYS A 244 9.27 -20.64 -6.24
CA LYS A 244 8.94 -19.73 -7.35
C LYS A 244 9.57 -18.37 -7.07
N GLU A 245 10.37 -17.89 -8.01
CA GLU A 245 10.93 -16.54 -7.94
C GLU A 245 9.85 -15.50 -8.26
N ASN A 246 9.64 -14.57 -7.33
CA ASN A 246 8.89 -13.35 -7.54
C ASN A 246 9.84 -12.16 -7.33
N VAL A 247 9.48 -10.99 -7.85
CA VAL A 247 10.27 -9.78 -7.59
C VAL A 247 9.94 -9.25 -6.20
N ASP A 248 10.98 -8.88 -5.43
CA ASP A 248 10.82 -8.24 -4.13
C ASP A 248 11.29 -6.78 -4.19
N GLY A 249 10.33 -5.86 -4.09
CA GLY A 249 10.61 -4.42 -4.04
C GLY A 249 11.10 -3.93 -2.69
N MET A 250 11.06 -4.78 -1.64
CA MET A 250 11.41 -4.46 -0.25
C MET A 250 12.93 -4.51 -0.03
N MET A 251 13.64 -3.60 -0.70
CA MET A 251 15.09 -3.44 -0.64
C MET A 251 15.47 -2.01 -0.27
N GLU A 252 16.74 -1.79 0.06
CA GLU A 252 17.27 -0.45 0.29
C GLU A 252 17.11 0.43 -0.97
N ARG A 253 16.74 1.69 -0.76
CA ARG A 253 16.54 2.70 -1.81
C ARG A 253 17.30 3.97 -1.45
N GLN A 254 17.74 4.69 -2.48
CA GLN A 254 18.26 6.05 -2.34
C GLN A 254 17.15 7.02 -2.76
N CYS A 255 16.57 7.71 -1.79
CA CYS A 255 15.42 8.59 -1.98
C CYS A 255 15.83 10.07 -1.85
N LYS A 256 15.04 10.96 -2.45
CA LYS A 256 15.07 12.38 -2.07
C LYS A 256 14.47 12.53 -0.68
N ASP A 257 14.95 13.51 0.07
CA ASP A 257 14.41 13.82 1.40
C ASP A 257 13.06 14.54 1.27
N PRO A 258 11.95 13.94 1.71
CA PRO A 258 10.64 14.60 1.66
C PRO A 258 10.55 15.79 2.62
N GLU A 259 11.37 15.87 3.67
CA GLU A 259 11.33 16.96 4.65
C GLU A 259 11.70 18.31 4.02
N GLU A 260 12.61 18.30 3.03
CA GLU A 260 12.97 19.52 2.31
C GLU A 260 11.78 20.08 1.52
N LEU A 261 11.04 19.22 0.81
CA LEU A 261 9.85 19.62 0.07
C LEU A 261 8.71 20.04 1.00
N TRP A 262 8.52 19.31 2.10
CA TRP A 262 7.55 19.68 3.13
C TRP A 262 7.83 21.07 3.69
N LYS A 263 9.08 21.31 4.07
CA LYS A 263 9.54 22.60 4.59
C LYS A 263 9.30 23.72 3.58
N LEU A 264 9.74 23.54 2.33
CA LEU A 264 9.52 24.50 1.25
C LEU A 264 8.03 24.81 1.05
N SER A 265 7.18 23.78 1.13
CA SER A 265 5.73 23.95 1.01
C SER A 265 5.19 24.83 2.13
N VAL A 266 5.49 24.52 3.40
CA VAL A 266 4.98 25.27 4.55
C VAL A 266 5.48 26.71 4.51
N GLU A 267 6.79 26.92 4.31
CA GLU A 267 7.40 28.25 4.27
C GLU A 267 6.82 29.13 3.15
N SER A 268 6.36 28.53 2.04
CA SER A 268 5.73 29.29 0.93
C SER A 268 4.35 29.87 1.22
N PHE A 269 3.69 29.44 2.31
CA PHE A 269 2.37 29.94 2.72
C PHE A 269 2.42 30.98 3.85
N ASP A 270 3.60 31.22 4.43
CA ASP A 270 3.80 32.13 5.58
C ASP A 270 4.19 33.58 5.16
N ASP A 271 4.11 33.93 3.87
CA ASP A 271 4.29 35.28 3.28
C ASP A 271 2.95 35.94 2.90
#